data_AF-A0A536ABS0-F1
#
_entry.id   AF-A0A536ABS0-F1
#
_cell.length_a   1.000
_cell.length_b   1.000
_cell.length_c   1.000
_cell.angle_alpha   90.00
_cell.angle_beta   90.00
_cell.angle_gamma   90.00
#
_symmetry.space_group_name_H-M   'P 1'
#
loop_
_entity.id
_entity.type
_entity.pdbx_description
1 polymer ?
#
loop_
_entity_poly.entity_id
_entity_poly.type
_entity_poly.pdbx_seq_one_letter_code
_entity_poly.pdbx_strand_id
1 'polypeptide(L)'
;RAVHHRRGGTGPRAFRGRVPRAPRPRRSAPRPCGRRDRRTLRAASPRAAAAGAPASSVGAAAPAQGIARVVRAHGRPRRAPLATRGAGLMPEWPDLHVVRSRLEKALVGREIVLVRVGDPLVLRSTRPVETFLAHQRFVSVRHRGKFLIFDLDQGRIVVNPMLAGIFELADAEAKLTRSTALSLVLDDGNDLRYRDDKRMGKVHVVGLDDDLHDIHGFADLGPDAGDFSWSEGEFAQRARATRRELRNLLQDQSFLAGIGNAYADEILWEAMLHPKRRVATLNDEEMSRFYRSLKDVIARGAREVEEGLPPELGTKIRGHMQVRLRKGKPCPRCGTLIIKTRHGLDDMYLCPRCQPPPKGQIR
;
A
#
# COMPACT_ATOMS: atom_id res chain seq x y z
N ARG A 1 -52.61 -41.87 15.92
CA ARG A 1 -53.44 -42.14 14.72
C ARG A 1 -52.55 -41.94 13.50
N ALA A 2 -51.90 -43.01 13.05
CA ALA A 2 -52.14 -43.68 11.76
C ALA A 2 -51.44 -43.00 10.57
N VAL A 3 -50.79 -43.64 9.60
CA VAL A 3 -50.04 -44.90 9.40
C VAL A 3 -49.51 -44.82 7.95
N HIS A 4 -48.31 -45.35 7.72
CA HIS A 4 -47.68 -45.81 6.47
C HIS A 4 -48.35 -45.65 5.09
N HIS A 5 -47.54 -45.33 4.06
CA HIS A 5 -47.07 -46.37 3.11
C HIS A 5 -45.82 -45.99 2.28
N ARG A 6 -44.94 -47.00 2.13
CA ARG A 6 -43.72 -47.09 1.33
C ARG A 6 -43.99 -47.63 -0.09
N ARG A 7 -42.92 -47.54 -0.91
CA ARG A 7 -42.50 -48.34 -2.10
C ARG A 7 -42.82 -47.62 -3.42
N GLY A 8 -41.94 -47.52 -4.41
CA GLY A 8 -40.69 -48.22 -4.72
C GLY A 8 -40.71 -48.49 -6.23
N GLY A 9 -39.73 -48.02 -6.99
CA GLY A 9 -39.66 -48.20 -8.45
C GLY A 9 -38.26 -47.96 -8.98
N THR A 10 -37.75 -48.94 -9.71
CA THR A 10 -36.34 -49.20 -10.05
C THR A 10 -36.04 -48.94 -11.53
N GLY A 11 -34.89 -48.29 -11.80
CA GLY A 11 -34.08 -48.43 -13.03
C GLY A 11 -34.40 -47.52 -14.23
N PRO A 12 -33.48 -47.34 -15.21
CA PRO A 12 -32.19 -48.02 -15.38
C PRO A 12 -30.94 -47.10 -15.45
N ARG A 13 -29.78 -47.74 -15.26
CA ARG A 13 -28.42 -47.22 -15.43
C ARG A 13 -28.12 -46.96 -16.91
N ALA A 14 -27.57 -45.79 -17.23
CA ALA A 14 -26.86 -45.54 -18.48
C ALA A 14 -25.35 -45.44 -18.21
N PHE A 15 -24.59 -46.30 -18.88
CA PHE A 15 -23.14 -46.42 -18.82
C PHE A 15 -22.58 -45.99 -20.19
N ARG A 16 -21.39 -45.37 -20.17
CA ARG A 16 -20.48 -45.06 -21.30
C ARG A 16 -20.85 -43.78 -22.10
N GLY A 17 -19.90 -42.93 -22.51
CA GLY A 17 -18.50 -43.17 -22.77
C GLY A 17 -17.58 -41.96 -22.51
N ARG A 18 -16.33 -42.30 -22.19
CA ARG A 18 -15.18 -41.40 -22.09
C ARG A 18 -14.82 -40.88 -23.49
N VAL A 19 -14.69 -39.58 -23.63
CA VAL A 19 -14.08 -38.93 -24.81
C VAL A 19 -12.55 -39.01 -24.70
N PRO A 20 -11.81 -39.40 -25.75
CA PRO A 20 -10.34 -39.50 -25.71
C PRO A 20 -9.68 -38.12 -25.68
N ARG A 21 -8.63 -38.00 -24.84
CA ARG A 21 -7.72 -36.84 -24.81
C ARG A 21 -6.83 -36.83 -26.06
N ALA A 22 -6.83 -35.71 -26.78
CA ALA A 22 -5.85 -35.43 -27.83
C ALA A 22 -4.43 -35.24 -27.24
N PRO A 23 -3.37 -35.65 -27.96
CA PRO A 23 -2.01 -35.70 -27.45
C PRO A 23 -1.35 -34.32 -27.36
N ARG A 24 -0.60 -34.10 -26.26
CA ARG A 24 0.27 -32.94 -26.06
C ARG A 24 1.49 -33.01 -27.00
N PRO A 25 1.86 -31.94 -27.71
CA PRO A 25 3.15 -31.89 -28.39
C PRO A 25 4.29 -31.77 -27.38
N ARG A 26 5.36 -32.51 -27.67
CA ARG A 26 6.56 -32.68 -26.84
C ARG A 26 7.38 -31.39 -26.74
N ARG A 27 8.01 -31.22 -25.57
CA ARG A 27 9.08 -30.25 -25.30
C ARG A 27 10.25 -30.44 -26.27
N SER A 28 10.69 -29.37 -26.91
CA SER A 28 12.01 -29.23 -27.51
C SER A 28 12.91 -28.45 -26.54
N ALA A 29 13.99 -29.10 -26.10
CA ALA A 29 15.11 -28.50 -25.38
C ALA A 29 16.22 -28.11 -26.40
N PRO A 30 17.21 -27.29 -26.01
CA PRO A 30 17.77 -26.22 -26.83
C PRO A 30 18.90 -26.65 -27.78
N ARG A 31 19.07 -25.93 -28.89
CA ARG A 31 20.28 -25.98 -29.73
C ARG A 31 21.25 -24.85 -29.36
N PRO A 32 22.57 -25.09 -29.42
CA PRO A 32 23.60 -24.17 -28.95
C PRO A 32 24.06 -23.23 -30.09
N CYS A 33 24.12 -21.94 -29.79
CA CYS A 33 24.97 -20.97 -30.49
C CYS A 33 25.65 -20.18 -29.37
N GLY A 34 26.96 -20.01 -29.27
CA GLY A 34 28.01 -20.02 -30.28
C GLY A 34 28.93 -18.90 -29.81
N ARG A 35 30.08 -19.27 -29.22
CA ARG A 35 31.14 -18.34 -28.84
C ARG A 35 31.47 -17.42 -30.02
N ARG A 36 31.46 -16.11 -29.81
CA ARG A 36 32.34 -15.19 -30.53
C ARG A 36 32.90 -14.15 -29.57
N ASP A 37 34.16 -14.36 -29.25
CA ASP A 37 35.11 -13.30 -28.90
C ASP A 37 35.06 -12.17 -29.93
N ARG A 38 34.98 -10.92 -29.46
CA ARG A 38 35.58 -9.78 -30.16
C ARG A 38 36.20 -8.84 -29.15
N ARG A 39 37.52 -8.99 -29.01
CA ARG A 39 38.44 -7.97 -28.55
C ARG A 39 38.43 -6.77 -29.51
N THR A 40 38.67 -5.61 -28.90
CA THR A 40 39.36 -4.41 -29.41
C THR A 40 38.75 -3.68 -30.60
N LEU A 41 38.42 -2.39 -30.38
CA LEU A 41 39.16 -1.23 -30.91
C LEU A 41 38.33 0.03 -30.64
N ARG A 42 38.87 0.98 -29.87
CA ARG A 42 38.58 2.40 -30.10
C ARG A 42 39.71 3.27 -29.60
N ALA A 43 40.06 4.21 -30.47
CA ALA A 43 41.28 4.97 -30.52
C ALA A 43 41.28 6.20 -29.59
N ALA A 44 42.51 6.64 -29.29
CA ALA A 44 42.87 7.98 -28.81
C ALA A 44 42.46 9.04 -29.86
N SER A 45 42.13 10.30 -29.57
CA SER A 45 42.87 11.41 -28.94
C SER A 45 42.04 12.71 -29.21
N PRO A 46 42.47 13.96 -28.91
CA PRO A 46 42.96 14.57 -27.66
C PRO A 46 42.40 16.01 -27.39
N ARG A 47 42.95 16.68 -26.35
CA ARG A 47 43.04 18.16 -26.11
C ARG A 47 41.77 18.91 -25.63
N ALA A 48 41.79 19.91 -24.73
CA ALA A 48 42.86 20.78 -24.21
C ALA A 48 42.47 21.43 -22.85
N ALA A 49 43.50 21.78 -22.05
CA ALA A 49 43.75 23.05 -21.33
C ALA A 49 42.70 23.65 -20.36
N ALA A 50 43.03 24.40 -19.30
CA ALA A 50 44.24 24.69 -18.53
C ALA A 50 43.82 25.62 -17.36
N ALA A 51 44.61 25.61 -16.27
CA ALA A 51 44.81 26.67 -15.26
C ALA A 51 43.60 27.04 -14.36
N GLY A 52 43.74 27.31 -13.07
CA GLY A 52 44.89 27.57 -12.20
C GLY A 52 44.49 28.61 -11.14
N ALA A 53 45.27 28.69 -10.04
CA ALA A 53 45.30 29.73 -8.99
C ALA A 53 44.63 29.42 -7.63
N PRO A 54 45.21 29.92 -6.50
CA PRO A 54 45.49 29.09 -5.32
C PRO A 54 45.03 29.67 -3.97
N ALA A 55 45.44 28.98 -2.90
CA ALA A 55 45.23 29.26 -1.48
C ALA A 55 46.11 30.38 -0.91
N SER A 56 45.68 30.97 0.22
CA SER A 56 46.50 31.56 1.30
C SER A 56 45.57 32.13 2.40
N SER A 57 46.10 32.64 3.50
CA SER A 57 46.32 31.97 4.79
C SER A 57 46.45 33.05 5.88
N VAL A 58 46.07 32.71 7.13
CA VAL A 58 46.50 33.28 8.44
C VAL A 58 46.16 34.74 8.80
N GLY A 59 45.71 34.98 10.04
CA GLY A 59 46.21 36.10 10.84
C GLY A 59 45.27 36.85 11.80
N ALA A 60 45.52 36.65 13.10
CA ALA A 60 45.47 37.65 14.19
C ALA A 60 44.16 37.92 14.98
N ALA A 61 44.39 38.33 16.23
CA ALA A 61 43.55 38.15 17.41
C ALA A 61 43.29 39.47 18.18
N ALA A 62 42.15 39.52 18.90
CA ALA A 62 41.83 40.23 20.17
C ALA A 62 41.93 41.79 20.22
N PRO A 63 41.27 42.51 21.17
CA PRO A 63 40.76 42.06 22.48
C PRO A 63 39.33 42.50 22.89
N ALA A 64 38.97 42.11 24.11
CA ALA A 64 37.66 42.10 24.75
C ALA A 64 37.29 43.36 25.56
N GLN A 65 35.99 43.61 25.68
CA GLN A 65 35.28 44.27 26.78
C GLN A 65 33.90 43.55 26.84
N GLY A 66 33.36 43.00 27.93
CA GLY A 66 33.44 43.38 29.32
C GLY A 66 32.05 43.85 29.78
N ILE A 67 31.05 42.95 29.88
CA ILE A 67 29.80 43.22 30.62
C ILE A 67 29.15 41.93 31.14
N ALA A 68 28.76 41.99 32.40
CA ALA A 68 28.23 40.90 33.19
C ALA A 68 26.70 40.74 33.07
N ARG A 69 26.24 39.56 33.52
CA ARG A 69 24.92 39.25 34.10
C ARG A 69 23.76 38.97 33.12
N VAL A 70 23.27 37.73 33.15
CA VAL A 70 21.98 37.29 33.73
C VAL A 70 21.73 35.86 33.20
N VAL A 71 21.80 34.86 34.08
CA VAL A 71 21.42 33.48 33.74
C VAL A 71 19.90 33.41 33.73
N ARG A 72 19.29 33.51 32.54
CA ARG A 72 17.91 33.06 32.32
C ARG A 72 17.94 31.64 31.77
N ALA A 73 17.50 30.70 32.60
CA ALA A 73 17.23 29.33 32.19
C ALA A 73 16.04 29.31 31.22
N HIS A 74 16.32 29.44 29.93
CA HIS A 74 15.35 29.14 28.88
C HIS A 74 15.35 27.62 28.65
N GLY A 75 14.45 26.92 29.37
CA GLY A 75 14.06 25.57 29.02
C GLY A 75 13.55 25.57 27.58
N ARG A 76 14.30 24.93 26.67
CA ARG A 76 13.82 24.67 25.31
C ARG A 76 12.54 23.83 25.42
N PRO A 77 11.41 24.25 24.83
CA PRO A 77 10.26 23.36 24.72
C PRO A 77 10.72 22.12 23.94
N ARG A 78 10.43 20.94 24.50
CA ARG A 78 10.62 19.66 23.81
C ARG A 78 9.85 19.74 22.50
N ARG A 79 10.59 19.86 21.38
CA ARG A 79 10.02 19.68 20.05
C ARG A 79 9.35 18.30 20.02
N ALA A 80 8.06 18.28 19.71
CA ALA A 80 7.38 17.05 19.33
C ALA A 80 8.20 16.35 18.24
N PRO A 81 8.33 15.01 18.26
CA PRO A 81 9.09 14.31 17.24
C PRO A 81 8.46 14.60 15.87
N LEU A 82 9.23 15.17 14.94
CA LEU A 82 8.82 15.31 13.55
C LEU A 82 8.39 13.92 13.05
N ALA A 83 7.18 13.83 12.50
CA ALA A 83 6.72 12.67 11.77
C ALA A 83 7.81 12.26 10.76
N THR A 84 8.41 11.09 10.97
CA THR A 84 9.40 10.56 10.05
C THR A 84 8.71 10.32 8.71
N ARG A 85 9.11 11.06 7.67
CA ARG A 85 8.69 10.84 6.28
C ARG A 85 9.06 9.40 5.93
N GLY A 86 8.07 8.51 5.96
CA GLY A 86 8.28 7.08 5.79
C GLY A 86 8.63 6.76 4.34
N ALA A 87 9.85 6.25 4.13
CA ALA A 87 10.22 5.66 2.85
C ALA A 87 9.31 4.47 2.52
N GLY A 88 8.55 4.61 1.43
CA GLY A 88 8.02 3.52 0.60
C GLY A 88 7.26 2.40 1.31
N LEU A 89 6.14 2.73 1.95
CA LEU A 89 5.09 1.74 2.22
C LEU A 89 3.86 2.08 1.39
N MET A 90 3.25 1.04 0.80
CA MET A 90 1.98 1.17 0.08
C MET A 90 0.92 1.72 1.05
N PRO A 91 0.05 2.65 0.63
CA PRO A 91 -1.15 2.99 1.40
C PRO A 91 -2.04 1.75 1.51
N GLU A 92 -2.42 1.41 2.73
CA GLU A 92 -3.31 0.30 3.03
C GLU A 92 -4.67 0.85 3.50
N TRP A 93 -5.62 -0.02 3.87
CA TRP A 93 -6.99 0.40 4.20
C TRP A 93 -7.04 1.56 5.20
N PRO A 94 -6.32 1.55 6.34
CA PRO A 94 -6.40 2.65 7.31
C PRO A 94 -5.94 3.99 6.73
N ASP A 95 -4.94 3.98 5.85
CA ASP A 95 -4.45 5.20 5.19
C ASP A 95 -5.51 5.77 4.26
N LEU A 96 -6.05 4.91 3.39
CA LEU A 96 -7.00 5.33 2.37
C LEU A 96 -8.33 5.74 2.98
N HIS A 97 -8.75 5.12 4.08
CA HIS A 97 -9.96 5.50 4.80
C HIS A 97 -9.89 6.95 5.31
N VAL A 98 -8.75 7.32 5.92
CA VAL A 98 -8.53 8.69 6.42
C VAL A 98 -8.36 9.68 5.27
N VAL A 99 -7.53 9.33 4.27
CA VAL A 99 -7.32 10.18 3.08
C VAL A 99 -8.64 10.40 2.34
N ARG A 100 -9.46 9.37 2.15
CA ARG A 100 -10.80 9.46 1.58
C ARG A 100 -11.64 10.49 2.32
N SER A 101 -11.72 10.40 3.64
CA SER A 101 -12.56 11.29 4.45
C SER A 101 -12.10 12.75 4.42
N ARG A 102 -10.79 12.98 4.30
CA ARG A 102 -10.22 14.34 4.13
C ARG A 102 -10.50 14.89 2.73
N LEU A 103 -10.29 14.07 1.70
CA LEU A 103 -10.55 14.44 0.32
C LEU A 103 -12.04 14.67 0.06
N GLU A 104 -12.93 13.85 0.60
CA GLU A 104 -14.37 14.04 0.47
C GLU A 104 -14.81 15.42 0.97
N LYS A 105 -14.32 15.83 2.15
CA LYS A 105 -14.61 17.16 2.72
C LYS A 105 -14.06 18.30 1.88
N ALA A 106 -12.91 18.12 1.24
CA ALA A 106 -12.26 19.17 0.45
C ALA A 106 -12.82 19.28 -0.98
N LEU A 107 -13.26 18.17 -1.56
CA LEU A 107 -13.53 18.08 -3.00
C LEU A 107 -15.02 18.12 -3.35
N VAL A 108 -15.91 17.52 -2.54
CA VAL A 108 -17.32 17.36 -2.94
C VAL A 108 -17.98 18.73 -3.19
N GLY A 109 -18.64 18.85 -4.34
CA GLY A 109 -19.26 20.08 -4.82
C GLY A 109 -18.33 21.01 -5.61
N ARG A 110 -17.01 20.81 -5.55
CA ARG A 110 -16.02 21.60 -6.30
C ARG A 110 -15.96 21.20 -7.76
N GLU A 111 -15.77 22.18 -8.63
CA GLU A 111 -15.56 21.98 -10.07
C GLU A 111 -14.07 21.92 -10.42
N ILE A 112 -13.70 21.04 -11.35
CA ILE A 112 -12.35 20.98 -11.92
C ILE A 112 -12.21 22.06 -13.01
N VAL A 113 -11.45 23.12 -12.74
CA VAL A 113 -11.23 24.23 -13.69
C VAL A 113 -10.06 23.99 -14.63
N LEU A 114 -9.04 23.24 -14.19
CA LEU A 114 -7.87 22.93 -15.01
C LEU A 114 -7.29 21.56 -14.65
N VAL A 115 -7.02 20.77 -15.68
CA VAL A 115 -6.37 19.47 -15.57
C VAL A 115 -4.95 19.57 -16.09
N ARG A 116 -3.98 19.11 -15.31
CA ARG A 116 -2.57 19.06 -15.70
C ARG A 116 -2.07 17.62 -15.59
N VAL A 117 -1.70 17.03 -16.73
CA VAL A 117 -1.08 15.71 -16.79
C VAL A 117 0.43 15.87 -16.74
N GLY A 118 1.03 15.44 -15.63
CA GLY A 118 2.49 15.50 -15.44
C GLY A 118 3.21 14.23 -15.86
N ASP A 119 2.65 13.06 -15.57
CA ASP A 119 3.23 11.77 -15.95
C ASP A 119 2.18 10.85 -16.59
N PRO A 120 2.16 10.72 -17.93
CA PRO A 120 1.16 9.91 -18.61
C PRO A 120 1.32 8.41 -18.33
N LEU A 121 2.47 7.95 -17.81
CA LEU A 121 2.73 6.51 -17.59
C LEU A 121 1.90 5.91 -16.46
N VAL A 122 1.36 6.73 -15.56
CA VAL A 122 0.44 6.23 -14.51
C VAL A 122 -1.03 6.32 -14.93
N LEU A 123 -1.35 7.09 -15.98
CA LEU A 123 -2.72 7.25 -16.45
C LEU A 123 -3.17 6.02 -17.25
N ARG A 124 -4.41 5.59 -17.02
CA ARG A 124 -5.08 4.47 -17.66
C ARG A 124 -6.43 4.96 -18.17
N SER A 125 -6.42 5.53 -19.37
CA SER A 125 -7.59 6.13 -19.97
C SER A 125 -7.66 5.78 -21.44
N THR A 126 -8.87 5.47 -21.93
CA THR A 126 -9.17 5.31 -23.36
C THR A 126 -9.64 6.63 -24.00
N ARG A 127 -9.75 7.70 -23.20
CA ARG A 127 -10.22 9.03 -23.61
C ARG A 127 -9.20 10.12 -23.28
N PRO A 128 -9.24 11.28 -23.95
CA PRO A 128 -8.39 12.41 -23.59
C PRO A 128 -8.75 12.91 -22.18
N VAL A 129 -7.80 12.82 -21.26
CA VAL A 129 -8.05 13.01 -19.81
C VAL A 129 -8.37 14.46 -19.50
N GLU A 130 -7.65 15.39 -20.11
CA GLU A 130 -7.76 16.83 -19.85
C GLU A 130 -9.14 17.35 -20.26
N THR A 131 -9.60 17.03 -21.47
CA THR A 131 -10.91 17.49 -21.95
C THR A 131 -12.05 16.74 -21.31
N PHE A 132 -11.87 15.45 -20.97
CA PHE A 132 -12.92 14.69 -20.31
C PHE A 132 -13.16 15.21 -18.89
N LEU A 133 -12.12 15.45 -18.10
CA LEU A 133 -12.26 15.83 -16.68
C LEU A 133 -12.56 17.31 -16.46
N ALA A 134 -12.24 18.19 -17.41
CA ALA A 134 -12.52 19.62 -17.28
C ALA A 134 -14.01 19.91 -17.06
N HIS A 135 -14.30 20.88 -16.17
CA HIS A 135 -15.64 21.35 -15.80
C HIS A 135 -16.56 20.33 -15.15
N GLN A 136 -16.08 19.12 -14.83
CA GLN A 136 -16.85 18.19 -14.01
C GLN A 136 -16.75 18.56 -12.53
N ARG A 137 -17.83 18.31 -11.77
CA ARG A 137 -17.82 18.45 -10.31
C ARG A 137 -17.63 17.11 -9.62
N PHE A 138 -17.00 17.16 -8.44
CA PHE A 138 -16.91 15.99 -7.56
C PHE A 138 -18.24 15.77 -6.84
N VAL A 139 -18.78 14.56 -6.95
CA VAL A 139 -20.03 14.13 -6.32
C VAL A 139 -19.74 13.40 -5.01
N SER A 140 -18.79 12.46 -5.02
CA SER A 140 -18.38 11.73 -3.82
C SER A 140 -16.95 11.23 -3.93
N VAL A 141 -16.34 10.96 -2.77
CA VAL A 141 -15.05 10.28 -2.69
C VAL A 141 -15.24 9.03 -1.85
N ARG A 142 -14.87 7.88 -2.39
CA ARG A 142 -15.01 6.56 -1.75
C ARG A 142 -13.69 5.81 -1.84
N HIS A 143 -13.52 4.77 -1.05
CA HIS A 143 -12.42 3.83 -1.21
C HIS A 143 -12.95 2.40 -1.20
N ARG A 144 -12.24 1.51 -1.90
CA ARG A 144 -12.53 0.08 -1.97
C ARG A 144 -11.20 -0.66 -1.96
N GLY A 145 -10.91 -1.42 -0.91
CA GLY A 145 -9.61 -2.06 -0.72
C GLY A 145 -8.47 -1.05 -0.73
N LYS A 146 -7.67 -1.11 -1.81
CA LYS A 146 -6.51 -0.22 -2.05
C LYS A 146 -6.75 0.80 -3.16
N PHE A 147 -8.01 1.02 -3.53
CA PHE A 147 -8.42 1.98 -4.55
C PHE A 147 -9.13 3.16 -3.90
N LEU A 148 -8.79 4.37 -4.32
CA LEU A 148 -9.60 5.57 -4.11
C LEU A 148 -10.43 5.83 -5.36
N ILE A 149 -11.70 6.17 -5.17
CA ILE A 149 -12.69 6.38 -6.22
C ILE A 149 -13.24 7.79 -6.03
N PHE A 150 -13.09 8.62 -7.04
CA PHE A 150 -13.66 9.96 -7.09
C PHE A 150 -14.79 9.91 -8.11
N ASP A 151 -16.03 10.00 -7.64
CA ASP A 151 -17.19 10.09 -8.52
C ASP A 151 -17.36 11.55 -8.95
N LEU A 152 -17.50 11.74 -10.26
CA LEU A 152 -17.74 13.04 -10.89
C LEU A 152 -19.12 13.03 -11.54
N ASP A 153 -19.61 14.20 -11.99
CA ASP A 153 -20.92 14.30 -12.63
C ASP A 153 -21.09 13.37 -13.84
N GLN A 154 -20.03 13.17 -14.65
CA GLN A 154 -20.09 12.42 -15.91
C GLN A 154 -19.04 11.31 -16.00
N GLY A 155 -18.35 10.99 -14.90
CA GLY A 155 -17.30 9.99 -14.90
C GLY A 155 -16.78 9.66 -13.52
N ARG A 156 -15.68 8.90 -13.49
CA ARG A 156 -14.99 8.51 -12.27
C ARG A 156 -13.49 8.55 -12.49
N ILE A 157 -12.75 8.92 -11.44
CA ILE A 157 -11.31 8.72 -11.34
C ILE A 157 -11.08 7.62 -10.32
N VAL A 158 -10.44 6.51 -10.72
CA VAL A 158 -10.14 5.38 -9.85
C VAL A 158 -8.63 5.23 -9.73
N VAL A 159 -8.09 5.44 -8.54
CA VAL A 159 -6.65 5.47 -8.30
C VAL A 159 -6.24 4.30 -7.42
N ASN A 160 -5.31 3.48 -7.90
CA ASN A 160 -4.52 2.58 -7.08
C ASN A 160 -3.14 3.23 -6.82
N PRO A 161 -2.86 3.69 -5.58
CA PRO A 161 -1.62 4.40 -5.30
C PRO A 161 -0.37 3.51 -5.32
N MET A 162 -0.54 2.19 -5.27
CA MET A 162 0.55 1.22 -5.20
C MET A 162 1.58 1.61 -4.11
N LEU A 163 2.87 1.35 -4.31
CA LEU A 163 3.88 1.56 -3.26
C LEU A 163 4.11 3.03 -2.88
N ALA A 164 4.05 3.94 -3.86
CA ALA A 164 4.62 5.28 -3.74
C ALA A 164 3.59 6.41 -3.84
N GLY A 165 2.41 6.15 -4.40
CA GLY A 165 1.37 7.13 -4.61
C GLY A 165 0.98 7.88 -3.34
N ILE A 166 0.85 9.20 -3.47
CA ILE A 166 0.46 10.13 -2.41
C ILE A 166 -0.48 11.17 -3.01
N PHE A 167 -1.56 11.48 -2.29
CA PHE A 167 -2.43 12.63 -2.57
C PHE A 167 -1.95 13.83 -1.76
N GLU A 168 -2.05 15.00 -2.36
CA GLU A 168 -1.73 16.29 -1.76
C GLU A 168 -2.80 17.31 -2.14
N LEU A 169 -3.19 18.15 -1.20
CA LEU A 169 -3.95 19.36 -1.44
C LEU A 169 -2.97 20.53 -1.34
N ALA A 170 -2.82 21.26 -2.44
CA ALA A 170 -1.90 22.39 -2.54
C ALA A 170 -2.62 23.62 -3.09
N ASP A 171 -1.97 24.77 -2.98
CA ASP A 171 -2.37 25.97 -3.70
C ASP A 171 -2.11 25.81 -5.21
N ALA A 172 -3.03 26.26 -6.06
CA ALA A 172 -2.93 26.14 -7.52
C ALA A 172 -1.73 26.89 -8.13
N GLU A 173 -1.24 27.95 -7.47
CA GLU A 173 -0.06 28.72 -7.85
C GLU A 173 1.25 28.04 -7.42
N ALA A 174 1.19 27.12 -6.45
CA ALA A 174 2.37 26.40 -6.00
C ALA A 174 2.96 25.56 -7.15
N LYS A 175 4.28 25.61 -7.32
CA LYS A 175 4.96 24.89 -8.41
C LYS A 175 4.70 23.38 -8.33
N LEU A 176 4.39 22.78 -9.48
CA LEU A 176 4.32 21.33 -9.60
C LEU A 176 5.70 20.70 -9.35
N THR A 177 5.69 19.57 -8.66
CA THR A 177 6.91 18.76 -8.46
C THR A 177 7.07 17.75 -9.59
N ARG A 178 8.30 17.27 -9.83
CA ARG A 178 8.59 16.26 -10.87
C ARG A 178 7.87 14.93 -10.66
N SER A 179 7.43 14.62 -9.44
CA SER A 179 6.66 13.42 -9.14
C SER A 179 5.15 13.63 -9.30
N THR A 180 4.69 14.84 -9.63
CA THR A 180 3.26 15.10 -9.88
C THR A 180 2.84 14.43 -11.16
N ALA A 181 1.95 13.45 -11.06
CA ALA A 181 1.46 12.70 -12.19
C ALA A 181 0.14 13.26 -12.73
N LEU A 182 -0.74 13.70 -11.84
CA LEU A 182 -2.01 14.36 -12.16
C LEU A 182 -2.22 15.51 -11.18
N SER A 183 -2.64 16.66 -11.70
CA SER A 183 -3.06 17.83 -10.92
C SER A 183 -4.43 18.28 -11.43
N LEU A 184 -5.35 18.52 -10.51
CA LEU A 184 -6.73 18.95 -10.76
C LEU A 184 -6.95 20.22 -9.96
N VAL A 185 -6.85 21.36 -10.65
CA VAL A 185 -7.13 22.68 -10.06
C VAL A 185 -8.63 22.85 -9.95
N LEU A 186 -9.08 23.34 -8.82
CA LEU A 186 -10.47 23.51 -8.45
C LEU A 186 -10.91 24.97 -8.53
N ASP A 187 -12.23 25.19 -8.55
CA ASP A 187 -12.87 26.51 -8.59
C ASP A 187 -12.60 27.41 -7.38
N ASP A 188 -12.10 26.86 -6.27
CA ASP A 188 -11.75 27.59 -5.05
C ASP A 188 -10.24 27.90 -4.92
N GLY A 189 -9.45 27.63 -5.96
CA GLY A 189 -8.00 27.87 -5.97
C GLY A 189 -7.17 26.73 -5.36
N ASN A 190 -7.79 25.67 -4.84
CA ASN A 190 -7.06 24.48 -4.43
C ASN A 190 -6.67 23.61 -5.63
N ASP A 191 -5.65 22.78 -5.45
CA ASP A 191 -5.13 21.85 -6.45
C ASP A 191 -4.95 20.47 -5.83
N LEU A 192 -5.79 19.53 -6.26
CA LEU A 192 -5.66 18.12 -5.91
C LEU A 192 -4.57 17.49 -6.76
N ARG A 193 -3.50 17.07 -6.11
CA ARG A 193 -2.34 16.47 -6.76
C ARG A 193 -2.22 15.00 -6.39
N TYR A 194 -2.09 14.15 -7.41
CA TYR A 194 -1.58 12.80 -7.26
C TYR A 194 -0.10 12.75 -7.65
N ARG A 195 0.75 12.38 -6.69
CA ARG A 195 2.20 12.25 -6.90
C ARG A 195 2.65 10.81 -6.80
N ASP A 196 3.57 10.43 -7.67
CA ASP A 196 4.18 9.11 -7.70
C ASP A 196 5.61 9.18 -8.25
N ASP A 197 6.61 9.04 -7.38
CA ASP A 197 8.02 9.05 -7.77
C ASP A 197 8.51 7.71 -8.36
N LYS A 198 7.70 6.64 -8.28
CA LYS A 198 8.03 5.31 -8.79
C LYS A 198 7.26 4.94 -10.05
N ARG A 199 6.29 5.76 -10.46
CA ARG A 199 5.43 5.54 -11.64
C ARG A 199 4.73 4.17 -11.61
N MET A 200 4.36 3.71 -10.42
CA MET A 200 3.74 2.40 -10.24
C MET A 200 2.22 2.48 -10.14
N GLY A 201 1.72 3.62 -9.66
CA GLY A 201 0.32 3.90 -9.48
C GLY A 201 -0.44 3.81 -10.78
N LYS A 202 -1.74 3.59 -10.63
CA LYS A 202 -2.66 3.46 -11.75
C LYS A 202 -3.82 4.42 -11.51
N VAL A 203 -3.94 5.41 -12.39
CA VAL A 203 -5.00 6.40 -12.37
C VAL A 203 -5.91 6.12 -13.55
N HIS A 204 -7.02 5.45 -13.27
CA HIS A 204 -8.03 5.13 -14.26
C HIS A 204 -9.00 6.30 -14.39
N VAL A 205 -9.29 6.72 -15.62
CA VAL A 205 -10.31 7.73 -15.92
C VAL A 205 -11.37 7.04 -16.77
N VAL A 206 -12.57 6.92 -16.21
CA VAL A 206 -13.66 6.11 -16.77
C VAL A 206 -14.96 6.92 -16.74
N GLY A 207 -15.93 6.50 -17.56
CA GLY A 207 -17.27 7.09 -17.65
C GLY A 207 -18.19 6.49 -16.61
N LEU A 208 -19.43 7.00 -16.55
CA LEU A 208 -20.45 6.45 -15.67
C LEU A 208 -20.84 5.03 -16.07
N ASP A 209 -20.92 4.78 -17.38
CA ASP A 209 -21.34 3.49 -17.98
C ASP A 209 -20.22 2.45 -18.05
N ASP A 210 -18.97 2.83 -17.79
CA ASP A 210 -17.86 1.88 -17.76
C ASP A 210 -17.93 1.03 -16.50
N ASP A 211 -17.76 -0.28 -16.66
CA ASP A 211 -17.74 -1.20 -15.53
C ASP A 211 -16.39 -1.14 -14.80
N LEU A 212 -16.43 -0.83 -13.50
CA LEU A 212 -15.25 -0.84 -12.66
C LEU A 212 -14.62 -2.24 -12.53
N HIS A 213 -15.37 -3.31 -12.82
CA HIS A 213 -14.85 -4.68 -12.84
C HIS A 213 -13.78 -4.91 -13.91
N ASP A 214 -13.75 -4.09 -14.97
CA ASP A 214 -12.69 -4.13 -15.99
C ASP A 214 -11.34 -3.62 -15.46
N ILE A 215 -11.34 -2.90 -14.34
CA ILE A 215 -10.12 -2.47 -13.66
C ILE A 215 -9.48 -3.70 -13.01
N HIS A 216 -8.29 -4.07 -13.49
CA HIS A 216 -7.54 -5.22 -12.99
C HIS A 216 -7.43 -5.23 -11.45
N GLY A 217 -7.97 -6.29 -10.85
CA GLY A 217 -7.93 -6.53 -9.41
C GLY A 217 -9.03 -5.81 -8.61
N PHE A 218 -9.99 -5.16 -9.28
CA PHE A 218 -11.16 -4.54 -8.65
C PHE A 218 -12.30 -5.54 -8.46
N ALA A 219 -12.60 -6.35 -9.49
CA ALA A 219 -13.69 -7.33 -9.49
C ALA A 219 -13.57 -8.39 -8.37
N ASP A 220 -12.35 -8.85 -8.11
CA ASP A 220 -12.09 -9.97 -7.19
C ASP A 220 -11.91 -9.52 -5.74
N LEU A 221 -12.22 -8.27 -5.39
CA LEU A 221 -12.02 -7.77 -4.03
C LEU A 221 -13.03 -8.41 -3.06
N GLY A 222 -12.50 -9.00 -1.98
CA GLY A 222 -13.28 -9.45 -0.84
C GLY A 222 -13.78 -8.26 -0.01
N PRO A 223 -14.45 -8.52 1.13
CA PRO A 223 -14.90 -7.47 2.04
C PRO A 223 -13.75 -6.54 2.46
N ASP A 224 -14.08 -5.28 2.74
CA ASP A 224 -13.10 -4.28 3.18
C ASP A 224 -12.68 -4.48 4.64
N ALA A 225 -11.39 -4.27 4.91
CA ALA A 225 -10.79 -4.64 6.19
C ALA A 225 -11.29 -3.86 7.40
N GLY A 226 -11.76 -2.63 7.21
CA GLY A 226 -12.27 -1.81 8.30
C GLY A 226 -13.79 -1.69 8.35
N ASP A 227 -14.53 -2.30 7.42
CA ASP A 227 -16.00 -2.26 7.44
C ASP A 227 -16.57 -3.19 8.52
N PHE A 228 -15.82 -4.25 8.85
CA PHE A 228 -16.19 -5.25 9.86
C PHE A 228 -17.61 -5.80 9.72
N SER A 229 -18.16 -5.84 8.51
CA SER A 229 -19.52 -6.29 8.19
C SER A 229 -19.73 -7.82 8.34
N TRP A 230 -18.82 -8.49 9.03
CA TRP A 230 -18.67 -9.94 9.09
C TRP A 230 -18.46 -10.41 10.54
N SER A 231 -19.10 -11.52 10.89
CA SER A 231 -18.96 -12.11 12.21
C SER A 231 -17.63 -12.84 12.38
N GLU A 232 -17.21 -13.05 13.63
CA GLU A 232 -16.05 -13.88 13.95
C GLU A 232 -16.22 -15.31 13.43
N GLY A 233 -17.44 -15.85 13.48
CA GLY A 233 -17.77 -17.18 12.96
C GLY A 233 -17.58 -17.30 11.44
N GLU A 234 -18.09 -16.33 10.67
CA GLU A 234 -17.90 -16.29 9.21
C GLU A 234 -16.43 -16.11 8.83
N PHE A 235 -15.71 -15.25 9.56
CA PHE A 235 -14.27 -15.08 9.37
C PHE A 235 -13.54 -16.40 9.61
N ALA A 236 -13.79 -17.07 10.73
CA ALA A 236 -13.17 -18.34 11.08
C ALA A 236 -13.46 -19.43 10.05
N GLN A 237 -14.72 -19.53 9.58
CA GLN A 237 -15.12 -20.49 8.56
C GLN A 237 -14.36 -20.26 7.25
N ARG A 238 -14.33 -19.03 6.73
CA ARG A 238 -13.62 -18.69 5.49
C ARG A 238 -12.11 -18.86 5.64
N ALA A 239 -11.54 -18.48 6.77
CA ALA A 239 -10.12 -18.61 7.05
C ALA A 239 -9.69 -20.09 7.08
N ARG A 240 -10.49 -20.96 7.71
CA ARG A 240 -10.25 -22.41 7.82
C ARG A 240 -10.47 -23.18 6.52
N ALA A 241 -11.22 -22.62 5.57
CA ALA A 241 -11.39 -23.20 4.23
C ALA A 241 -10.09 -23.22 3.40
N THR A 242 -9.03 -22.55 3.87
CA THR A 242 -7.73 -22.49 3.18
C THR A 242 -6.61 -23.12 4.02
N ARG A 243 -5.54 -23.54 3.35
CA ARG A 243 -4.29 -23.99 4.01
C ARG A 243 -3.18 -22.94 3.93
N ARG A 244 -3.54 -21.68 3.66
CA ARG A 244 -2.58 -20.59 3.50
C ARG A 244 -1.87 -20.29 4.82
N GLU A 245 -0.67 -19.74 4.71
CA GLU A 245 0.01 -19.10 5.83
C GLU A 245 -0.76 -17.83 6.23
N LEU A 246 -0.76 -17.50 7.51
CA LEU A 246 -1.52 -16.37 8.06
C LEU A 246 -1.22 -15.06 7.34
N ARG A 247 0.06 -14.80 7.07
CA ARG A 247 0.48 -13.60 6.34
C ARG A 247 -0.10 -13.55 4.92
N ASN A 248 -0.03 -14.65 4.19
CA ASN A 248 -0.54 -14.73 2.83
C ASN A 248 -2.07 -14.62 2.79
N LEU A 249 -2.77 -15.10 3.81
CA LEU A 249 -4.22 -14.93 3.94
C LEU A 249 -4.58 -13.46 4.12
N LEU A 250 -3.90 -12.75 5.03
CA LEU A 250 -4.14 -11.32 5.25
C LEU A 250 -3.90 -10.47 3.99
N GLN A 251 -2.94 -10.86 3.15
CA GLN A 251 -2.62 -10.12 1.92
C GLN A 251 -3.49 -10.49 0.72
N ASP A 252 -4.28 -11.55 0.82
CA ASP A 252 -5.18 -11.95 -0.24
C ASP A 252 -6.35 -10.96 -0.32
N GLN A 253 -6.34 -10.11 -1.34
CA GLN A 253 -7.35 -9.08 -1.52
C GLN A 253 -8.76 -9.66 -1.78
N SER A 254 -8.87 -10.92 -2.21
CA SER A 254 -10.15 -11.63 -2.36
C SER A 254 -10.70 -12.19 -1.06
N PHE A 255 -9.81 -12.46 -0.09
CA PHE A 255 -10.21 -12.80 1.26
C PHE A 255 -10.58 -11.54 2.04
N LEU A 256 -9.66 -10.57 2.04
CA LEU A 256 -9.80 -9.31 2.73
C LEU A 256 -9.11 -8.17 1.98
N ALA A 257 -9.89 -7.22 1.50
CA ALA A 257 -9.40 -6.09 0.73
C ALA A 257 -8.76 -5.03 1.64
N GLY A 258 -7.65 -4.45 1.17
CA GLY A 258 -7.05 -3.28 1.82
C GLY A 258 -5.90 -3.57 2.78
N ILE A 259 -5.70 -4.82 3.22
CA ILE A 259 -4.52 -5.18 4.03
C ILE A 259 -3.30 -5.42 3.14
N GLY A 260 -2.16 -4.83 3.49
CA GLY A 260 -0.89 -5.00 2.81
C GLY A 260 0.22 -5.50 3.74
N ASN A 261 1.46 -5.15 3.41
CA ASN A 261 2.62 -5.66 4.12
C ASN A 261 2.73 -5.11 5.55
N ALA A 262 2.43 -3.84 5.76
CA ALA A 262 2.63 -3.19 7.04
C ALA A 262 1.62 -3.70 8.07
N TYR A 263 0.33 -3.61 7.78
CA TYR A 263 -0.69 -4.02 8.75
C TYR A 263 -0.72 -5.54 8.94
N ALA A 264 -0.32 -6.35 7.95
CA ALA A 264 -0.18 -7.79 8.16
C ALA A 264 0.87 -8.14 9.24
N ASP A 265 2.04 -7.48 9.24
CA ASP A 265 3.06 -7.70 10.26
C ASP A 265 2.56 -7.28 11.65
N GLU A 266 1.88 -6.12 11.74
CA GLU A 266 1.34 -5.59 12.99
C GLU A 266 0.21 -6.45 13.57
N ILE A 267 -0.75 -6.87 12.73
CA ILE A 267 -1.86 -7.75 13.14
C ILE A 267 -1.32 -9.07 13.71
N LEU A 268 -0.33 -9.67 13.06
CA LEU A 268 0.24 -10.94 13.50
C LEU A 268 1.10 -10.80 14.75
N TRP A 269 1.78 -9.66 14.92
CA TRP A 269 2.49 -9.35 16.16
C TRP A 269 1.54 -9.13 17.33
N GLU A 270 0.42 -8.43 17.10
CA GLU A 270 -0.62 -8.23 18.11
C GLU A 270 -1.25 -9.57 18.50
N ALA A 271 -1.55 -10.42 17.51
CA ALA A 271 -2.10 -11.76 17.74
C ALA A 271 -1.10 -12.77 18.34
N MET A 272 0.18 -12.43 18.45
CA MET A 272 1.25 -13.35 18.85
C MET A 272 1.34 -14.59 17.97
N LEU A 273 1.08 -14.43 16.66
CA LEU A 273 1.10 -15.52 15.70
C LEU A 273 2.26 -15.36 14.73
N HIS A 274 2.97 -16.46 14.48
CA HIS A 274 4.05 -16.45 13.50
C HIS A 274 3.48 -16.33 12.08
N PRO A 275 4.01 -15.43 11.23
CA PRO A 275 3.47 -15.18 9.89
C PRO A 275 3.36 -16.41 8.98
N LYS A 276 4.31 -17.35 9.09
CA LYS A 276 4.34 -18.62 8.33
C LYS A 276 3.49 -19.74 8.93
N ARG A 277 2.80 -19.51 10.05
CA ARG A 277 1.88 -20.51 10.61
C ARG A 277 0.70 -20.64 9.66
N ARG A 278 0.24 -21.88 9.42
CA ARG A 278 -0.94 -22.14 8.58
C ARG A 278 -2.21 -21.80 9.36
N VAL A 279 -3.15 -21.14 8.71
CA VAL A 279 -4.41 -20.70 9.31
C VAL A 279 -5.21 -21.89 9.86
N ALA A 280 -5.22 -23.00 9.12
CA ALA A 280 -5.91 -24.23 9.52
C ALA A 280 -5.34 -24.91 10.78
N THR A 281 -4.20 -24.46 11.33
CA THR A 281 -3.62 -25.01 12.57
C THR A 281 -3.89 -24.14 13.80
N LEU A 282 -4.71 -23.08 13.67
CA LEU A 282 -5.16 -22.30 14.82
C LEU A 282 -6.29 -23.04 15.55
N ASN A 283 -6.19 -23.12 16.87
CA ASN A 283 -7.34 -23.49 17.71
C ASN A 283 -8.34 -22.32 17.78
N ASP A 284 -9.45 -22.51 18.48
CA ASP A 284 -10.52 -21.50 18.56
C ASP A 284 -10.06 -20.23 19.30
N GLU A 285 -9.29 -20.36 20.39
CA GLU A 285 -8.79 -19.20 21.13
C GLU A 285 -7.81 -18.35 20.30
N GLU A 286 -6.96 -19.01 19.51
CA GLU A 286 -6.02 -18.35 18.61
C GLU A 286 -6.72 -17.70 17.42
N MET A 287 -7.74 -18.35 16.86
CA MET A 287 -8.56 -17.77 15.79
C MET A 287 -9.31 -16.53 16.31
N SER A 288 -9.88 -16.61 17.51
CA SER A 288 -10.56 -15.49 18.16
C SER A 288 -9.61 -14.33 18.42
N ARG A 289 -8.42 -14.61 18.96
CA ARG A 289 -7.39 -13.59 19.15
C ARG A 289 -6.94 -12.98 17.82
N PHE A 290 -6.77 -13.79 16.78
CA PHE A 290 -6.41 -13.31 15.45
C PHE A 290 -7.45 -12.33 14.88
N TYR A 291 -8.73 -12.69 14.94
CA TYR A 291 -9.83 -11.83 14.49
C TYR A 291 -9.89 -10.52 15.29
N ARG A 292 -9.79 -10.58 16.63
CA ARG A 292 -9.77 -9.37 17.47
C ARG A 292 -8.57 -8.47 17.17
N SER A 293 -7.37 -9.04 17.09
CA SER A 293 -6.15 -8.28 16.74
C SER A 293 -6.25 -7.61 15.38
N LEU A 294 -6.91 -8.23 14.39
CA LEU A 294 -7.18 -7.63 13.10
C LEU A 294 -8.03 -6.35 13.25
N LYS A 295 -9.14 -6.43 13.98
CA LYS A 295 -10.02 -5.28 14.21
C LYS A 295 -9.30 -4.15 14.95
N ASP A 296 -8.63 -4.50 16.04
CA ASP A 296 -8.00 -3.54 16.94
C ASP A 296 -6.84 -2.80 16.25
N VAL A 297 -6.02 -3.51 15.47
CA VAL A 297 -4.89 -2.91 14.75
C VAL A 297 -5.38 -2.00 13.62
N ILE A 298 -6.46 -2.37 12.91
CA ILE A 298 -7.01 -1.54 11.83
C ILE A 298 -7.67 -0.28 12.38
N ALA A 299 -8.47 -0.39 13.43
CA ALA A 299 -9.10 0.76 14.08
C ALA A 299 -8.07 1.71 14.70
N ARG A 300 -7.05 1.16 15.37
CA ARG A 300 -5.93 1.95 15.94
C ARG A 300 -5.11 2.61 14.84
N GLY A 301 -4.82 1.88 13.76
CA GLY A 301 -4.09 2.40 12.61
C GLY A 301 -4.79 3.59 11.97
N ALA A 302 -6.12 3.52 11.78
CA ALA A 302 -6.88 4.62 11.20
C ALA A 302 -6.82 5.87 12.09
N ARG A 303 -6.98 5.71 13.40
CA ARG A 303 -6.87 6.80 14.38
C ARG A 303 -5.49 7.47 14.37
N GLU A 304 -4.43 6.67 14.43
CA GLU A 304 -3.05 7.16 14.43
C GLU A 304 -2.70 7.88 13.12
N VAL A 305 -3.25 7.40 11.98
CA VAL A 305 -3.13 8.11 10.70
C VAL A 305 -3.90 9.43 10.76
N GLU A 306 -5.14 9.44 11.24
CA GLU A 306 -5.97 10.65 11.34
C GLU A 306 -5.33 11.74 12.21
N GLU A 307 -4.74 11.36 13.35
CA GLU A 307 -4.03 12.27 14.25
C GLU A 307 -2.71 12.79 13.66
N GLY A 308 -2.00 11.96 12.89
CA GLY A 308 -0.70 12.30 12.32
C GLY A 308 -0.72 12.96 10.95
N LEU A 309 -1.82 12.83 10.19
CA LEU A 309 -1.90 13.29 8.80
C LEU A 309 -2.18 14.81 8.75
N PRO A 310 -1.30 15.59 8.10
CA PRO A 310 -1.47 17.03 8.02
C PRO A 310 -2.63 17.41 7.07
N PRO A 311 -3.19 18.62 7.19
CA PRO A 311 -4.29 19.09 6.32
C PRO A 311 -3.97 19.01 4.83
N GLU A 312 -2.73 19.31 4.43
CA GLU A 312 -2.25 19.30 3.05
C GLU A 312 -2.03 17.88 2.51
N LEU A 313 -2.20 16.86 3.36
CA LEU A 313 -1.86 15.47 3.08
C LEU A 313 -0.36 15.35 2.71
N GLY A 314 -0.02 14.65 1.63
CA GLY A 314 1.35 14.67 1.11
C GLY A 314 2.36 13.77 1.84
N THR A 315 1.94 13.01 2.85
CA THR A 315 2.81 12.11 3.62
C THR A 315 2.10 10.81 4.01
N LYS A 316 2.88 9.82 4.47
CA LYS A 316 2.38 8.53 4.99
C LYS A 316 2.74 8.40 6.46
N ILE A 317 1.74 8.11 7.29
CA ILE A 317 1.94 8.01 8.73
C ILE A 317 2.32 6.57 9.10
N ARG A 318 3.54 6.42 9.64
CA ARG A 318 4.12 5.10 9.97
C ARG A 318 4.81 5.05 11.34
N GLY A 319 4.83 6.17 12.07
CA GLY A 319 5.49 6.26 13.38
C GLY A 319 4.88 5.35 14.45
N HIS A 320 3.60 5.02 14.33
CA HIS A 320 2.83 4.20 15.27
C HIS A 320 3.12 2.68 15.17
N MET A 321 3.85 2.24 14.15
CA MET A 321 4.14 0.82 13.91
C MET A 321 4.98 0.23 15.06
N GLN A 322 4.62 -0.97 15.52
CA GLN A 322 5.26 -1.65 16.66
C GLN A 322 6.38 -2.59 16.21
N VAL A 323 6.27 -3.17 15.01
CA VAL A 323 7.29 -4.08 14.45
C VAL A 323 7.75 -3.69 13.05
N ARG A 324 6.86 -3.17 12.20
CA ARG A 324 7.18 -2.83 10.82
C ARG A 324 8.17 -1.67 10.79
N LEU A 325 9.20 -1.79 9.95
CA LEU A 325 10.32 -0.84 9.87
C LEU A 325 11.15 -0.70 11.17
N ARG A 326 11.03 -1.66 12.11
CA ARG A 326 11.73 -1.61 13.41
C ARG A 326 12.80 -2.68 13.59
N LYS A 327 13.39 -3.17 12.50
CA LYS A 327 14.52 -4.13 12.53
C LYS A 327 15.59 -3.66 13.52
N GLY A 328 16.01 -4.54 14.42
CA GLY A 328 17.06 -4.28 15.41
C GLY A 328 16.63 -3.38 16.57
N LYS A 329 15.36 -2.95 16.63
CA LYS A 329 14.81 -2.26 17.81
C LYS A 329 14.20 -3.28 18.79
N PRO A 330 14.17 -2.98 20.10
CA PRO A 330 13.54 -3.86 21.08
C PRO A 330 12.03 -3.98 20.84
N CYS A 331 11.50 -5.20 20.94
CA CYS A 331 10.07 -5.46 20.92
C CYS A 331 9.38 -4.73 22.08
N PRO A 332 8.31 -3.96 21.84
CA PRO A 332 7.58 -3.25 22.89
C PRO A 332 7.01 -4.16 23.99
N ARG A 333 6.76 -5.44 23.70
CA ARG A 333 6.18 -6.41 24.64
C ARG A 333 7.22 -7.13 25.50
N CYS A 334 8.38 -7.50 24.92
CA CYS A 334 9.31 -8.44 25.57
C CYS A 334 10.79 -8.05 25.48
N GLY A 335 11.12 -6.89 24.91
CA GLY A 335 12.50 -6.40 24.76
C GLY A 335 13.35 -7.09 23.70
N THR A 336 13.01 -8.31 23.27
CA THR A 336 13.74 -9.04 22.21
C THR A 336 13.77 -8.24 20.92
N LEU A 337 14.93 -8.22 20.24
CA LEU A 337 15.10 -7.45 19.01
C LEU A 337 14.16 -7.93 17.90
N ILE A 338 13.48 -6.98 17.25
CA ILE A 338 12.68 -7.25 16.05
C ILE A 338 13.59 -7.65 14.90
N ILE A 339 13.25 -8.76 14.25
CA ILE A 339 13.98 -9.26 13.09
C ILE A 339 13.25 -8.86 11.82
N LYS A 340 14.03 -8.74 10.75
CA LYS A 340 13.53 -8.59 9.37
C LYS A 340 13.99 -9.81 8.59
N THR A 341 13.04 -10.53 8.03
CA THR A 341 13.29 -11.65 7.12
C THR A 341 12.51 -11.44 5.83
N ARG A 342 12.57 -12.38 4.90
CA ARG A 342 11.78 -12.35 3.66
C ARG A 342 10.70 -13.42 3.66
N HIS A 343 9.57 -13.06 3.08
CA HIS A 343 8.48 -13.97 2.76
C HIS A 343 8.18 -13.85 1.27
N GLY A 344 8.78 -14.74 0.47
CA GLY A 344 8.82 -14.56 -0.99
C GLY A 344 9.62 -13.31 -1.36
N LEU A 345 8.99 -12.38 -2.07
CA LEU A 345 9.59 -11.09 -2.48
C LEU A 345 9.40 -9.98 -1.45
N ASP A 346 8.56 -10.19 -0.44
CA ASP A 346 8.20 -9.17 0.53
C ASP A 346 9.05 -9.24 1.79
N ASP A 347 9.34 -8.06 2.34
CA ASP A 347 9.95 -7.93 3.66
C ASP A 347 8.93 -8.20 4.76
N MET A 348 9.33 -9.01 5.74
CA MET A 348 8.52 -9.40 6.88
C MET A 348 9.22 -9.07 8.18
N TYR A 349 8.52 -8.37 9.08
CA TYR A 349 9.01 -7.97 10.39
C TYR A 349 8.28 -8.72 11.48
N LEU A 350 9.00 -9.28 12.45
CA LEU A 350 8.40 -10.00 13.57
C LEU A 350 9.29 -9.99 14.82
N CYS A 351 8.69 -10.26 15.97
CA CYS A 351 9.43 -10.57 17.20
C CYS A 351 9.60 -12.09 17.34
N PRO A 352 10.83 -12.64 17.31
CA PRO A 352 11.04 -14.09 17.33
C PRO A 352 10.64 -14.76 18.65
N ARG A 353 10.54 -13.97 19.75
CA ARG A 353 10.08 -14.45 21.05
C ARG A 353 8.56 -14.42 21.19
N CYS A 354 7.91 -13.33 20.79
CA CYS A 354 6.45 -13.21 20.87
C CYS A 354 5.73 -14.03 19.79
N GLN A 355 6.40 -14.29 18.66
CA GLN A 355 5.86 -15.02 17.52
C GLN A 355 6.81 -16.19 17.23
N PRO A 356 6.82 -17.26 18.04
CA PRO A 356 7.72 -18.39 17.85
C PRO A 356 7.39 -19.13 16.54
N PRO A 357 8.40 -19.62 15.79
CA PRO A 357 8.17 -20.34 14.54
C PRO A 357 7.32 -21.61 14.79
N PRO A 358 6.47 -22.00 13.84
CA PRO A 358 5.66 -23.22 13.97
C PRO A 358 6.57 -24.46 14.02
N LYS A 359 6.19 -25.45 14.85
CA LYS A 359 6.91 -26.72 14.97
C LYS A 359 7.04 -27.41 13.61
N GLY A 360 8.24 -27.87 13.26
CA GLY A 360 8.50 -28.64 12.03
C GLY A 360 8.85 -27.81 10.79
N GLN A 361 8.91 -26.49 10.85
CA GLN A 361 9.61 -25.69 9.83
C GLN A 361 11.10 -25.65 10.20
N ILE A 362 11.95 -26.24 9.35
CA ILE A 362 13.42 -26.16 9.48
C ILE A 362 13.81 -24.68 9.46
N ARG A 363 14.65 -24.29 10.43
CA ARG A 363 15.10 -22.92 10.66
C ARG A 363 15.90 -22.37 9.48
#